data_AF-A0A4V3XG23-F1
#
_entry.id   AF-A0A4V3XG23-F1
#
_cell.length_a   1.000
_cell.length_b   1.000
_cell.length_c   1.000
_cell.angle_alpha   90.00
_cell.angle_beta   90.00
_cell.angle_gamma   90.00
#
_symmetry.space_group_name_H-M   'P 1'
#
loop_
_entity.id
_entity.type
_entity.pdbx_description
1 polymer ?
#
loop_
_entity_poly.entity_id
_entity_poly.type
_entity_poly.pdbx_seq_one_letter_code
_entity_poly.pdbx_strand_id
1 'polypeptide(L)'
;MVDLDPLNSSSWPGNTGAWRTNERIGIASGSPPTHPGYETMPDGDHHSRDKSGASHGHILKTALCIALLFSTITFFSYLLDTKAAERARWDQEQQEHQLERERWQYEHKIHEEERRLELAQCQAEREAHKREREEYERERQERERERQLHKPFWDDLQLVSSRCLSYNTREYTARLWNVLLGSDWLSACKSEPIDVHGRTLESPDRCEDWTDKRSFPPIFRVAQVMVYTL
;
A
#
# COMPACT_ATOMS: atom_id res chain seq x y z
N MET A 1 -15.95 14.30 -25.68
CA MET A 1 -14.58 14.07 -26.18
C MET A 1 -13.75 15.24 -25.72
N VAL A 2 -13.13 15.08 -24.55
CA VAL A 2 -12.16 16.03 -24.02
C VAL A 2 -10.96 15.16 -23.72
N ASP A 3 -9.99 15.18 -24.63
CA ASP A 3 -8.70 14.54 -24.48
C ASP A 3 -7.92 15.28 -23.39
N LEU A 4 -7.66 14.60 -22.29
CA LEU A 4 -6.66 15.01 -21.31
C LEU A 4 -5.46 14.11 -21.53
N ASP A 5 -4.48 14.65 -22.26
CA ASP A 5 -3.17 14.06 -22.40
C ASP A 5 -2.44 13.97 -21.05
N PRO A 6 -1.58 12.95 -20.88
CA PRO A 6 -0.91 12.67 -19.63
C PRO A 6 0.39 13.49 -19.52
N LEU A 7 0.57 14.18 -18.40
CA LEU A 7 1.84 14.81 -18.05
C LEU A 7 2.88 13.73 -17.76
N ASN A 8 3.73 13.54 -18.75
CA ASN A 8 4.95 12.77 -18.74
C ASN A 8 6.10 13.58 -18.12
N SER A 9 7.03 12.85 -17.49
CA SER A 9 8.44 13.17 -17.30
C SER A 9 8.84 14.20 -16.23
N SER A 10 9.13 13.70 -15.04
CA SER A 10 10.31 14.15 -14.29
C SER A 10 11.04 12.93 -13.74
N SER A 11 12.03 12.51 -14.52
CA SER A 11 13.09 11.58 -14.18
C SER A 11 13.87 12.04 -12.96
N TRP A 12 13.87 11.25 -11.89
CA TRP A 12 14.87 11.34 -10.84
C TRP A 12 15.89 10.22 -11.03
N PRO A 13 17.21 10.54 -11.08
CA PRO A 13 18.23 9.51 -11.18
C PRO A 13 18.31 8.69 -9.89
N GLY A 14 18.42 7.38 -10.07
CA GLY A 14 18.52 6.39 -9.01
C GLY A 14 19.73 6.63 -8.10
N ASN A 15 19.46 6.69 -6.80
CA ASN A 15 20.47 6.62 -5.77
C ASN A 15 20.71 5.14 -5.43
N THR A 16 21.72 4.54 -6.05
CA THR A 16 22.24 3.20 -5.73
C THR A 16 23.08 3.28 -4.46
N GLY A 17 22.42 3.44 -3.32
CA GLY A 17 23.02 3.31 -1.99
C GLY A 17 23.12 1.85 -1.60
N ALA A 18 24.13 1.16 -2.12
CA ALA A 18 24.53 -0.17 -1.68
C ALA A 18 25.04 -0.12 -0.23
N TRP A 19 24.16 -0.44 0.74
CA TRP A 19 24.59 -0.70 2.10
C TRP A 19 25.14 -2.11 2.20
N ARG A 20 26.46 -2.15 2.18
CA ARG A 20 27.34 -3.30 2.35
C ARG A 20 27.06 -3.96 3.70
N THR A 21 26.87 -5.28 3.67
CA THR A 21 26.84 -6.16 4.84
C THR A 21 28.20 -6.19 5.52
N ASN A 22 28.24 -5.93 6.83
CA ASN A 22 29.27 -6.26 7.82
C ASN A 22 28.60 -5.94 9.18
N GLU A 23 28.72 -6.67 10.28
CA GLU A 23 29.58 -7.78 10.65
C GLU A 23 28.87 -8.52 11.79
N ARG A 24 29.03 -9.84 11.76
CA ARG A 24 28.69 -10.78 12.81
C ARG A 24 29.60 -10.50 14.01
N ILE A 25 29.08 -9.96 15.10
CA ILE A 25 29.75 -9.99 16.40
C ILE A 25 28.96 -10.94 17.29
N GLY A 26 29.42 -12.20 17.31
CA GLY A 26 29.09 -13.13 18.39
C GLY A 26 29.97 -12.80 19.58
N ILE A 27 29.37 -12.33 20.68
CA ILE A 27 30.09 -12.24 21.96
C ILE A 27 29.76 -13.51 22.74
N ALA A 28 30.78 -14.37 22.79
CA ALA A 28 30.80 -15.55 23.61
C ALA A 28 30.84 -15.19 25.10
N SER A 29 30.11 -16.00 25.85
CA SER A 29 30.22 -16.27 27.28
C SER A 29 31.63 -16.16 27.88
N GLY A 30 31.76 -15.45 29.00
CA GLY A 30 32.93 -15.49 29.87
C GLY A 30 32.53 -15.22 31.32
N SER A 31 32.32 -16.29 32.10
CA SER A 31 32.17 -16.23 33.56
C SER A 31 33.51 -15.83 34.21
N PRO A 32 33.52 -15.01 35.27
CA PRO A 32 34.75 -14.72 36.01
C PRO A 32 35.19 -15.91 36.88
N PRO A 33 36.51 -16.13 37.03
CA PRO A 33 37.06 -17.26 37.78
C PRO A 33 36.94 -17.07 39.30
N THR A 34 36.67 -18.18 39.96
CA THR A 34 36.86 -18.44 41.39
C THR A 34 38.33 -18.34 41.77
N HIS A 35 38.67 -17.49 42.75
CA HIS A 35 40.00 -17.51 43.37
C HIS A 35 40.08 -18.55 44.50
N PRO A 36 41.20 -19.28 44.61
CA PRO A 36 41.44 -20.27 45.65
C PRO A 36 41.99 -19.65 46.93
N GLY A 37 41.78 -20.35 48.04
CA GLY A 37 42.25 -19.98 49.37
C GLY A 37 43.77 -20.00 49.53
N TYR A 38 44.22 -19.38 50.62
CA TYR A 38 45.52 -19.63 51.22
C TYR A 38 45.36 -19.80 52.73
N GLU A 39 46.19 -20.70 53.23
CA GLU A 39 46.20 -21.31 54.54
C GLU A 39 46.87 -20.47 55.63
N THR A 40 46.51 -20.83 56.86
CA THR A 40 47.13 -20.60 58.17
C THR A 40 48.61 -20.99 58.30
N MET A 41 49.40 -20.28 59.13
CA MET A 41 50.33 -20.76 60.20
C MET A 41 51.37 -19.66 60.66
N PRO A 42 52.20 -19.82 61.73
CA PRO A 42 51.89 -19.53 63.14
C PRO A 42 52.98 -18.68 63.88
N ASP A 43 52.82 -18.52 65.20
CA ASP A 43 53.79 -18.28 66.30
C ASP A 43 54.92 -17.23 66.20
N GLY A 44 55.03 -16.41 67.26
CA GLY A 44 56.19 -15.54 67.47
C GLY A 44 56.11 -14.61 68.68
N ASP A 45 56.45 -15.17 69.85
CA ASP A 45 57.23 -14.58 70.94
C ASP A 45 56.72 -13.41 71.84
N HIS A 46 56.72 -13.78 73.13
CA HIS A 46 56.73 -12.95 74.32
C HIS A 46 57.93 -11.99 74.36
N HIS A 47 57.68 -10.69 74.47
CA HIS A 47 58.66 -9.73 74.98
C HIS A 47 58.17 -9.01 76.24
N SER A 48 59.07 -9.01 77.23
CA SER A 48 58.94 -8.42 78.55
C SER A 48 58.56 -6.95 78.54
N ARG A 49 57.71 -6.65 79.52
CA ARG A 49 57.15 -5.36 79.90
C ARG A 49 58.17 -4.57 80.73
N ASP A 50 58.89 -3.67 80.06
CA ASP A 50 59.58 -2.56 80.73
C ASP A 50 58.68 -1.32 80.75
N LYS A 51 58.15 -1.02 81.95
CA LYS A 51 57.41 0.21 82.23
C LYS A 51 58.38 1.35 82.52
N SER A 52 58.93 1.96 81.48
CA SER A 52 59.56 3.28 81.59
C SER A 52 58.46 4.35 81.74
N GLY A 53 58.50 5.12 82.83
CA GLY A 53 57.57 6.21 83.11
C GLY A 53 57.50 7.22 81.97
N ALA A 54 56.41 7.16 81.21
CA ALA A 54 56.15 8.10 80.13
C ALA A 54 55.96 9.50 80.72
N SER A 55 56.89 10.40 80.37
CA SER A 55 56.73 11.83 80.55
C SER A 55 55.39 12.28 79.96
N HIS A 56 54.63 13.04 80.74
CA HIS A 56 53.29 13.57 80.44
C HIS A 56 53.16 14.18 79.02
N GLY A 57 54.26 14.65 78.43
CA GLY A 57 54.30 15.18 77.06
C GLY A 57 54.12 14.16 75.94
N HIS A 58 54.43 12.86 76.16
CA HIS A 58 54.23 11.83 75.14
C HIS A 58 52.77 11.40 75.00
N ILE A 59 52.02 11.37 76.11
CA ILE A 59 50.59 11.02 76.15
C ILE A 59 49.77 12.07 75.38
N LEU A 60 50.12 13.35 75.52
CA LEU A 60 49.40 14.43 74.83
C LEU A 60 49.62 14.38 73.31
N LYS A 61 50.84 14.06 72.87
CA LYS A 61 51.18 13.92 71.45
C LYS A 61 50.49 12.72 70.81
N THR A 62 50.48 11.57 71.48
CA THR A 62 49.77 10.39 70.98
C THR A 62 48.26 10.64 70.92
N ALA A 63 47.67 11.31 71.90
CA ALA A 63 46.26 11.69 71.88
C ALA A 63 45.91 12.62 70.71
N LEU A 64 46.74 13.63 70.42
CA LEU A 64 46.55 14.53 69.27
C LEU A 64 46.64 13.77 67.94
N CYS A 65 47.64 12.88 67.79
CA CYS A 65 47.77 12.05 66.59
C CYS A 65 46.54 11.15 66.38
N ILE A 66 46.04 10.51 67.44
CA ILE A 66 44.84 9.66 67.36
C ILE A 66 43.63 10.50 66.94
N ALA A 67 43.45 11.69 67.52
CA ALA A 67 42.34 12.58 67.16
C ALA A 67 42.39 13.03 65.70
N LEU A 68 43.57 13.38 65.19
CA LEU A 68 43.75 13.75 63.77
C LEU A 68 43.50 12.56 62.84
N LEU A 69 44.01 11.37 63.18
CA LEU A 69 43.75 10.16 62.40
C LEU A 69 42.25 9.86 62.35
N PHE A 70 41.55 9.89 63.48
CA PHE A 70 40.10 9.74 63.51
C PHE A 70 39.39 10.78 62.65
N SER A 71 39.78 12.05 62.73
CA SER A 71 39.20 13.13 61.91
C SER A 71 39.43 12.92 60.41
N THR A 72 40.61 12.43 60.01
CA THR A 72 40.88 12.12 58.60
C THR A 72 40.10 10.91 58.13
N ILE A 73 40.01 9.86 58.96
CA ILE A 73 39.24 8.65 58.65
C ILE A 73 37.76 9.00 58.47
N THR A 74 37.15 9.77 59.38
CA THR A 74 35.73 10.17 59.26
C THR A 74 35.49 11.04 58.03
N PHE A 75 36.40 11.97 57.72
CA PHE A 75 36.30 12.81 56.52
C PHE A 75 36.41 11.99 55.22
N PHE A 76 37.36 11.05 55.14
CA PHE A 76 37.49 10.16 53.99
C PHE A 76 36.29 9.21 53.86
N SER A 77 35.76 8.68 54.96
CA SER A 77 34.53 7.89 54.96
C SER A 77 33.36 8.69 54.40
N TYR A 78 33.18 9.95 54.80
CA TYR A 78 32.14 10.83 54.26
C TYR A 78 32.30 11.07 52.75
N LEU A 79 33.51 11.38 52.27
CA LEU A 79 33.76 11.57 50.84
C LEU A 79 33.49 10.32 50.01
N LEU A 80 33.91 9.14 50.48
CA LEU A 80 33.62 7.87 49.81
C LEU A 80 32.12 7.59 49.74
N ASP A 81 31.38 7.91 50.79
CA ASP A 81 29.92 7.74 50.85
C ASP A 81 29.20 8.69 49.88
N THR A 82 29.62 9.95 49.78
CA THR A 82 29.06 10.89 48.77
C THR A 82 29.30 10.42 47.34
N LYS A 83 30.49 9.88 47.05
CA LYS A 83 30.83 9.32 45.72
C LYS A 83 30.14 8.00 45.44
N ALA A 84 29.87 7.20 46.47
CA ALA A 84 29.07 6.00 46.34
C ALA A 84 27.60 6.36 46.05
N ALA A 85 27.04 7.33 46.75
CA ALA A 85 25.68 7.82 46.52
C ALA A 85 25.50 8.48 45.13
N GLU A 86 26.50 9.23 44.64
CA GLU A 86 26.50 9.76 43.27
C GLU A 86 26.50 8.65 42.21
N ARG A 87 27.33 7.63 42.39
CA ARG A 87 27.36 6.47 41.47
C ARG A 87 26.06 5.68 41.51
N ALA A 88 25.49 5.44 42.69
CA ALA A 88 24.21 4.75 42.82
C ALA A 88 23.08 5.49 42.09
N ARG A 89 23.04 6.84 42.18
CA ARG A 89 22.08 7.65 41.41
C ARG A 89 22.30 7.55 39.90
N TRP A 90 23.56 7.63 39.46
CA TRP A 90 23.90 7.48 38.05
C TRP A 90 23.54 6.09 37.51
N ASP A 91 23.82 5.03 38.28
CA ASP A 91 23.49 3.66 37.90
C ASP A 91 21.97 3.46 37.79
N GLN A 92 21.20 4.05 38.71
CA GLN A 92 19.73 4.06 38.63
C GLN A 92 19.25 4.79 37.36
N GLU A 93 19.77 5.99 37.09
CA GLU A 93 19.42 6.76 35.89
C GLU A 93 19.78 5.99 34.60
N GLN A 94 20.92 5.30 34.57
CA GLN A 94 21.30 4.46 33.43
C GLN A 94 20.36 3.27 33.24
N GLN A 95 19.91 2.63 34.34
CA GLN A 95 18.93 1.54 34.26
C GLN A 95 17.58 2.04 33.74
N GLU A 96 17.09 3.17 34.25
CA GLU A 96 15.84 3.78 33.78
C GLU A 96 15.93 4.13 32.29
N HIS A 97 17.04 4.73 31.87
CA HIS A 97 17.26 5.08 30.48
C HIS A 97 17.43 3.84 29.57
N GLN A 98 18.01 2.75 30.07
CA GLN A 98 18.04 1.47 29.33
C GLN A 98 16.64 0.92 29.10
N LEU A 99 15.81 0.88 30.15
CA LEU A 99 14.42 0.41 30.07
C LEU A 99 13.57 1.29 29.14
N GLU A 100 13.79 2.60 29.15
CA GLU A 100 13.13 3.54 28.24
C GLU A 100 13.50 3.25 26.77
N ARG A 101 14.78 3.01 26.47
CA ARG A 101 15.21 2.64 25.11
C ARG A 101 14.64 1.30 24.67
N GLU A 102 14.57 0.31 25.55
CA GLU A 102 13.96 -0.98 25.24
C GLU A 102 12.46 -0.83 24.95
N ARG A 103 11.75 -0.04 25.76
CA ARG A 103 10.34 0.30 25.52
C ARG A 103 10.16 0.98 24.17
N TRP A 104 10.96 2.00 23.88
CA TRP A 104 10.90 2.74 22.63
C TRP A 104 11.17 1.84 21.42
N GLN A 105 12.16 0.94 21.50
CA GLN A 105 12.44 -0.03 20.43
C GLN A 105 11.28 -1.01 20.22
N TYR A 106 10.63 -1.44 21.30
CA TYR A 106 9.47 -2.31 21.22
C TYR A 106 8.28 -1.60 20.55
N GLU A 107 7.96 -0.40 20.99
CA GLU A 107 6.91 0.44 20.40
C GLU A 107 7.19 0.73 18.91
N HIS A 108 8.43 1.04 18.56
CA HIS A 108 8.83 1.27 17.17
C HIS A 108 8.62 0.03 16.30
N LYS A 109 8.97 -1.17 16.79
CA LYS A 109 8.74 -2.43 16.06
C LYS A 109 7.26 -2.70 15.84
N ILE A 110 6.42 -2.43 16.85
CA ILE A 110 4.96 -2.56 16.71
C ILE A 110 4.46 -1.63 15.60
N HIS A 111 4.81 -0.35 15.67
CA HIS A 111 4.37 0.63 14.67
C HIS A 111 4.92 0.36 13.27
N GLU A 112 6.09 -0.27 13.16
CA GLU A 112 6.62 -0.73 11.88
C GLU A 112 5.79 -1.89 11.32
N GLU A 113 5.48 -2.90 12.13
CA GLU A 113 4.61 -4.02 11.71
C GLU A 113 3.20 -3.55 11.38
N GLU A 114 2.61 -2.65 12.17
CA GLU A 114 1.31 -2.03 11.86
C GLU A 114 1.33 -1.35 10.49
N ARG A 115 2.32 -0.48 10.22
CA ARG A 115 2.46 0.18 8.92
C ARG A 115 2.67 -0.81 7.78
N ARG A 116 3.40 -1.91 8.00
CA ARG A 116 3.59 -2.97 7.01
C ARG A 116 2.26 -3.65 6.67
N LEU A 117 1.45 -3.95 7.68
CA LEU A 117 0.13 -4.55 7.51
C LEU A 117 -0.84 -3.59 6.80
N GLU A 118 -0.88 -2.32 7.20
CA GLU A 118 -1.70 -1.28 6.55
C GLU A 118 -1.33 -1.09 5.07
N LEU A 119 -0.03 -1.05 4.76
CA LEU A 119 0.45 -0.94 3.38
C LEU A 119 0.06 -2.18 2.56
N ALA A 120 0.19 -3.38 3.13
CA ALA A 120 -0.21 -4.62 2.46
C ALA A 120 -1.73 -4.64 2.20
N GLN A 121 -2.54 -4.17 3.15
CA GLN A 121 -3.99 -4.03 2.97
C GLN A 121 -4.33 -3.02 1.88
N CYS A 122 -3.71 -1.83 1.91
CA CYS A 122 -3.93 -0.80 0.90
C CYS A 122 -3.52 -1.28 -0.51
N GLN A 123 -2.44 -2.06 -0.62
CA GLN A 123 -2.04 -2.69 -1.89
C GLN A 123 -3.07 -3.70 -2.36
N ALA A 124 -3.52 -4.60 -1.48
CA ALA A 124 -4.54 -5.59 -1.81
C ALA A 124 -5.86 -4.95 -2.25
N GLU A 125 -6.30 -3.88 -1.58
CA GLU A 125 -7.50 -3.12 -1.95
C GLU A 125 -7.35 -2.46 -3.33
N ARG A 126 -6.20 -1.82 -3.60
CA ARG A 126 -5.92 -1.22 -4.92
C ARG A 126 -5.93 -2.26 -6.03
N GLU A 127 -5.35 -3.43 -5.78
CA GLU A 127 -5.37 -4.54 -6.75
C GLU A 127 -6.78 -5.09 -6.95
N ALA A 128 -7.56 -5.24 -5.88
CA ALA A 128 -8.95 -5.69 -5.96
C ALA A 128 -9.81 -4.72 -6.78
N HIS A 129 -9.73 -3.43 -6.48
CA HIS A 129 -10.45 -2.39 -7.23
C HIS A 129 -9.98 -2.30 -8.69
N LYS A 130 -8.69 -2.55 -8.97
CA LYS A 130 -8.19 -2.65 -10.35
C LYS A 130 -8.82 -3.84 -11.09
N ARG A 131 -8.89 -5.02 -10.46
CA ARG A 131 -9.52 -6.22 -11.05
C ARG A 131 -11.00 -6.01 -11.31
N GLU A 132 -11.71 -5.40 -10.37
CA GLU A 132 -13.14 -5.06 -10.52
C GLU A 132 -13.38 -4.11 -11.70
N ARG A 133 -12.55 -3.07 -11.85
CA ARG A 133 -12.63 -2.16 -13.00
C ARG A 133 -12.40 -2.88 -14.33
N GLU A 134 -11.36 -3.70 -14.40
CA GLU A 134 -11.07 -4.48 -15.62
C GLU A 134 -12.20 -5.44 -15.97
N GLU A 135 -12.83 -6.08 -14.97
CA GLU A 135 -13.99 -6.94 -15.17
C GLU A 135 -15.21 -6.17 -15.67
N TYR A 136 -15.52 -5.04 -15.04
CA TYR A 136 -16.59 -4.15 -15.46
C TYR A 136 -16.39 -3.66 -16.90
N GLU A 137 -15.16 -3.29 -17.27
CA GLU A 137 -14.83 -2.89 -18.65
C GLU A 137 -15.02 -4.03 -19.65
N ARG A 138 -14.63 -5.27 -19.31
CA ARG A 138 -14.89 -6.44 -20.16
C ARG A 138 -16.38 -6.68 -20.35
N GLU A 139 -17.16 -6.68 -19.27
CA GLU A 139 -18.61 -6.88 -19.32
C GLU A 139 -19.30 -5.75 -20.10
N ARG A 140 -18.84 -4.51 -19.95
CA ARG A 140 -19.32 -3.37 -20.75
C ARG A 140 -19.03 -3.57 -22.24
N GLN A 141 -17.81 -3.97 -22.60
CA GLN A 141 -17.44 -4.23 -24.00
C GLN A 141 -18.24 -5.40 -24.58
N GLU A 142 -18.48 -6.46 -23.81
CA GLU A 142 -19.30 -7.59 -24.23
C GLU A 142 -20.73 -7.17 -24.52
N ARG A 143 -21.38 -6.44 -23.60
CA ARG A 143 -22.72 -5.87 -23.82
C ARG A 143 -22.76 -4.95 -25.04
N GLU A 144 -21.72 -4.17 -25.28
CA GLU A 144 -21.64 -3.33 -26.47
C GLU A 144 -21.49 -4.17 -27.75
N ARG A 145 -20.64 -5.21 -27.75
CA ARG A 145 -20.52 -6.15 -28.87
C ARG A 145 -21.83 -6.86 -29.16
N GLU A 146 -22.56 -7.32 -28.13
CA GLU A 146 -23.88 -7.91 -28.28
C GLU A 146 -24.88 -6.92 -28.89
N ARG A 147 -24.90 -5.66 -28.40
CA ARG A 147 -25.73 -4.61 -28.99
C ARG A 147 -25.40 -4.35 -30.45
N GLN A 148 -24.12 -4.34 -30.82
CA GLN A 148 -23.69 -4.16 -32.21
C GLN A 148 -24.05 -5.37 -33.07
N LEU A 149 -23.91 -6.59 -32.55
CA LEU A 149 -24.31 -7.83 -33.23
C LEU A 149 -25.82 -7.88 -33.48
N HIS A 150 -26.62 -7.36 -32.55
CA HIS A 150 -28.07 -7.26 -32.65
C HIS A 150 -28.57 -5.93 -33.23
N LYS A 151 -27.66 -5.10 -33.79
CA LYS A 151 -28.05 -3.83 -34.40
C LYS A 151 -28.81 -4.10 -35.72
N PRO A 152 -29.98 -3.49 -35.93
CA PRO A 152 -30.67 -3.54 -37.21
C PRO A 152 -29.82 -2.95 -38.34
N PHE A 153 -29.91 -3.54 -39.52
CA PHE A 153 -29.22 -3.02 -40.71
C PHE A 153 -30.05 -3.21 -41.97
N TRP A 154 -29.90 -2.27 -42.90
CA TRP A 154 -30.58 -2.30 -44.18
C TRP A 154 -29.87 -3.24 -45.17
N ASP A 155 -30.67 -3.99 -45.92
CA ASP A 155 -30.25 -4.77 -47.08
C ASP A 155 -29.92 -3.85 -48.27
N ASP A 156 -29.45 -4.46 -49.36
CA ASP A 156 -29.21 -3.76 -50.61
C ASP A 156 -30.48 -3.05 -51.11
N LEU A 157 -30.29 -1.82 -51.60
CA LEU A 157 -31.35 -1.02 -52.22
C LEU A 157 -31.82 -1.68 -53.52
N GLN A 158 -33.11 -2.01 -53.58
CA GLN A 158 -33.76 -2.53 -54.77
C GLN A 158 -34.64 -1.45 -55.41
N LEU A 159 -34.65 -1.37 -56.73
CA LEU A 159 -35.59 -0.48 -57.42
C LEU A 159 -36.96 -1.14 -57.45
N VAL A 160 -37.98 -0.42 -56.96
CA VAL A 160 -39.37 -0.91 -56.99
C VAL A 160 -39.88 -0.96 -58.43
N SER A 161 -39.55 0.05 -59.23
CA SER A 161 -39.86 0.06 -60.66
C SER A 161 -38.73 0.68 -61.47
N SER A 162 -38.61 0.24 -62.72
CA SER A 162 -37.64 0.81 -63.67
C SER A 162 -38.01 2.22 -64.12
N ARG A 163 -39.29 2.62 -63.98
CA ARG A 163 -39.82 3.91 -64.42
C ARG A 163 -39.57 4.98 -63.36
N CYS A 164 -39.31 6.20 -63.79
CA CYS A 164 -39.28 7.35 -62.88
C CYS A 164 -40.70 7.72 -62.48
N LEU A 165 -40.93 8.03 -61.20
CA LEU A 165 -42.22 8.53 -60.73
C LEU A 165 -42.44 9.97 -61.19
N SER A 166 -41.37 10.77 -61.18
CA SER A 166 -41.33 12.11 -61.75
C SER A 166 -39.88 12.49 -62.11
N TYR A 167 -39.65 13.71 -62.61
CA TYR A 167 -38.28 14.17 -62.89
C TYR A 167 -37.43 14.12 -61.62
N ASN A 168 -36.26 13.47 -61.72
CA ASN A 168 -35.39 13.16 -60.59
C ASN A 168 -35.99 12.31 -59.47
N THR A 169 -37.20 11.76 -59.58
CA THR A 169 -37.81 10.97 -58.49
C THR A 169 -37.88 9.49 -58.82
N ARG A 170 -37.30 8.65 -57.96
CA ARG A 170 -37.30 7.20 -58.09
C ARG A 170 -37.57 6.50 -56.77
N GLU A 171 -38.28 5.38 -56.86
CA GLU A 171 -38.67 4.60 -55.69
C GLU A 171 -37.70 3.44 -55.45
N TYR A 172 -37.19 3.36 -54.22
CA TYR A 172 -36.27 2.33 -53.76
C TYR A 172 -36.92 1.56 -52.62
N THR A 173 -36.57 0.29 -52.47
CA THR A 173 -36.98 -0.54 -51.34
C THR A 173 -35.78 -1.26 -50.75
N ALA A 174 -35.75 -1.37 -49.42
CA ALA A 174 -34.74 -2.15 -48.71
C ALA A 174 -35.41 -2.93 -47.57
N ARG A 175 -34.81 -4.07 -47.21
CA ARG A 175 -35.26 -4.88 -46.08
C ARG A 175 -34.46 -4.52 -44.85
N LEU A 176 -35.12 -4.41 -43.69
CA LEU A 176 -34.42 -4.20 -42.42
C LEU A 176 -34.24 -5.55 -41.74
N TRP A 177 -32.99 -5.95 -41.59
CA TRP A 177 -32.60 -7.19 -40.92
C TRP A 177 -32.40 -6.97 -39.42
N ASN A 178 -32.40 -8.09 -38.67
CA ASN A 178 -32.05 -8.12 -37.25
C ASN A 178 -32.99 -7.36 -36.29
N VAL A 179 -34.27 -7.21 -36.69
CA VAL A 179 -35.31 -6.65 -35.81
C VAL A 179 -35.78 -7.73 -34.81
N LEU A 180 -35.66 -7.46 -33.51
CA LEU A 180 -35.98 -8.41 -32.45
C LEU A 180 -37.45 -8.85 -32.49
N LEU A 181 -37.70 -10.16 -32.39
CA LEU A 181 -39.06 -10.71 -32.31
C LEU A 181 -39.78 -10.18 -31.06
N GLY A 182 -40.96 -9.58 -31.25
CA GLY A 182 -41.76 -8.99 -30.17
C GLY A 182 -41.48 -7.51 -29.90
N SER A 183 -40.44 -6.93 -30.52
CA SER A 183 -40.27 -5.47 -30.55
C SER A 183 -41.23 -4.82 -31.57
N ASP A 184 -41.55 -3.54 -31.38
CA ASP A 184 -42.35 -2.77 -32.33
C ASP A 184 -41.52 -2.51 -33.60
N TRP A 185 -41.70 -3.37 -34.61
CA TRP A 185 -41.00 -3.30 -35.89
C TRP A 185 -41.14 -1.95 -36.58
N LEU A 186 -42.27 -1.25 -36.36
CA LEU A 186 -42.53 0.07 -36.93
C LEU A 186 -41.61 1.12 -36.30
N SER A 187 -41.39 1.04 -34.98
CA SER A 187 -40.45 1.91 -34.29
C SER A 187 -39.02 1.73 -34.79
N ALA A 188 -38.57 0.47 -34.93
CA ALA A 188 -37.25 0.14 -35.44
C ALA A 188 -37.04 0.63 -36.88
N CYS A 189 -38.04 0.44 -37.74
CA CYS A 189 -37.98 0.96 -39.11
C CYS A 189 -37.83 2.48 -39.14
N LYS A 190 -38.60 3.22 -38.35
CA LYS A 190 -38.56 4.69 -38.34
C LYS A 190 -37.30 5.28 -37.71
N SER A 191 -36.67 4.58 -36.77
CA SER A 191 -35.51 5.08 -36.04
C SER A 191 -34.18 4.81 -36.75
N GLU A 192 -34.15 3.91 -37.73
CA GLU A 192 -32.90 3.50 -38.37
C GLU A 192 -32.60 4.32 -39.63
N PRO A 193 -31.47 5.05 -39.65
CA PRO A 193 -31.08 5.83 -40.82
C PRO A 193 -30.64 4.92 -41.97
N ILE A 194 -30.83 5.39 -43.19
CA ILE A 194 -30.48 4.66 -44.43
C ILE A 194 -29.70 5.56 -45.37
N ASP A 195 -28.69 5.02 -46.05
CA ASP A 195 -27.95 5.73 -47.09
C ASP A 195 -28.50 5.37 -48.47
N VAL A 196 -28.95 6.39 -49.21
CA VAL A 196 -29.45 6.27 -50.58
C VAL A 196 -28.55 7.10 -51.49
N HIS A 197 -27.71 6.43 -52.28
CA HIS A 197 -26.80 7.08 -53.24
C HIS A 197 -25.89 8.16 -52.62
N GLY A 198 -25.40 7.93 -51.39
CA GLY A 198 -24.49 8.85 -50.70
C GLY A 198 -25.21 9.97 -49.93
N ARG A 199 -26.53 9.88 -49.77
CA ARG A 199 -27.30 10.75 -48.87
C ARG A 199 -27.94 9.91 -47.77
N THR A 200 -27.60 10.22 -46.53
CA THR A 200 -28.22 9.61 -45.35
C THR A 200 -29.56 10.26 -45.06
N LEU A 201 -30.62 9.44 -45.07
CA LEU A 201 -31.94 9.82 -44.59
C LEU A 201 -32.06 9.40 -43.12
N GLU A 202 -32.42 10.34 -42.24
CA GLU A 202 -32.57 10.07 -40.80
C GLU A 202 -33.70 9.08 -40.51
N SER A 203 -34.76 9.15 -41.31
CA SER A 203 -35.91 8.27 -41.19
C SER A 203 -36.51 7.98 -42.56
N PRO A 204 -37.06 6.79 -42.74
CA PRO A 204 -37.78 6.44 -43.95
C PRO A 204 -39.12 7.16 -44.16
N ASP A 205 -39.50 7.37 -45.42
CA ASP A 205 -40.81 7.95 -45.78
C ASP A 205 -41.99 7.06 -45.39
N ARG A 206 -41.85 5.74 -45.57
CA ARG A 206 -42.92 4.77 -45.33
C ARG A 206 -42.37 3.40 -44.93
N CYS A 207 -42.86 2.84 -43.83
CA CYS A 207 -42.55 1.47 -43.41
C CYS A 207 -43.70 0.52 -43.75
N GLU A 208 -43.39 -0.63 -44.34
CA GLU A 208 -44.37 -1.67 -44.65
C GLU A 208 -44.05 -2.98 -43.92
N ASP A 209 -45.08 -3.70 -43.49
CA ASP A 209 -44.92 -5.05 -42.97
C ASP A 209 -44.91 -6.04 -44.15
N TRP A 210 -43.72 -6.46 -44.55
CA TRP A 210 -43.52 -7.54 -45.53
C TRP A 210 -43.41 -8.91 -44.85
N THR A 211 -44.29 -9.19 -43.90
CA THR A 211 -44.50 -10.57 -43.45
C THR A 211 -45.03 -11.41 -44.62
N ASP A 212 -44.12 -12.04 -45.35
CA ASP A 212 -44.49 -13.06 -46.32
C ASP A 212 -45.08 -14.25 -45.54
N LYS A 213 -46.41 -14.38 -45.58
CA LYS A 213 -47.16 -15.47 -44.94
C LYS A 213 -46.73 -16.86 -45.47
N ARG A 214 -45.89 -16.93 -46.51
CA ARG A 214 -45.46 -18.17 -47.16
C ARG A 214 -44.04 -18.62 -46.78
N SER A 215 -43.21 -17.78 -46.17
CA SER A 215 -41.85 -18.14 -45.77
C SER A 215 -41.81 -18.63 -44.31
N PHE A 216 -41.43 -19.90 -44.12
CA PHE A 216 -41.27 -20.54 -42.81
C PHE A 216 -39.79 -20.93 -42.62
N PRO A 217 -39.19 -20.68 -41.45
CA PRO A 217 -39.73 -19.92 -40.32
C PRO A 217 -39.88 -18.42 -40.61
N PRO A 218 -40.86 -17.72 -40.01
CA PRO A 218 -41.05 -16.28 -40.19
C PRO A 218 -39.96 -15.51 -39.42
N ILE A 219 -38.75 -15.42 -39.97
CA ILE A 219 -37.63 -14.69 -39.34
C ILE A 219 -37.57 -13.22 -39.77
N PHE A 220 -38.43 -12.73 -40.69
CA PHE A 220 -38.23 -11.40 -41.29
C PHE A 220 -39.50 -10.55 -41.19
N ARG A 221 -39.38 -9.35 -40.60
CA ARG A 221 -40.54 -8.51 -40.25
C ARG A 221 -40.49 -7.06 -40.75
N VAL A 222 -39.64 -6.70 -41.72
CA VAL A 222 -39.77 -5.37 -42.35
C VAL A 222 -39.19 -5.36 -43.76
N ALA A 223 -39.95 -4.85 -44.71
CA ALA A 223 -39.38 -4.24 -45.92
C ALA A 223 -39.99 -2.87 -46.09
N GLN A 224 -39.23 -1.97 -46.65
CA GLN A 224 -39.55 -0.57 -46.64
C GLN A 224 -39.58 -0.03 -48.07
N VAL A 225 -40.51 0.88 -48.38
CA VAL A 225 -40.61 1.58 -49.66
C VAL A 225 -40.25 3.06 -49.44
N MET A 226 -39.30 3.59 -50.20
CA MET A 226 -38.82 4.98 -50.17
C MET A 226 -39.06 5.64 -51.51
N VAL A 227 -39.62 6.85 -51.49
CA VAL A 227 -39.81 7.65 -52.69
C VAL A 227 -38.77 8.76 -52.68
N TYR A 228 -37.65 8.52 -53.35
CA TYR A 228 -36.50 9.41 -53.31
C TYR A 228 -36.52 10.41 -54.47
N THR A 229 -36.26 11.69 -54.18
CA THR A 229 -35.97 12.76 -55.15
C THR A 229 -34.45 13.02 -55.18
N LEU A 230 -33.80 12.76 -56.31
CA LEU A 230 -32.37 13.03 -56.59
C LEU A 230 -32.06 14.54 -56.53
#